data_AF-A0A4R6FLV8-F1
#
_entry.id   AF-A0A4R6FLV8-F1
#
_cell.length_a   1.000
_cell.length_b   1.000
_cell.length_c   1.000
_cell.angle_alpha   90.00
_cell.angle_beta   90.00
_cell.angle_gamma   90.00
#
_symmetry.space_group_name_H-M   'P 1'
#
loop_
_entity.id
_entity.type
_entity.pdbx_description
1 polymer ?
#
loop_
_entity_poly.entity_id
_entity_poly.type
_entity_poly.pdbx_seq_one_letter_code
_entity_poly.pdbx_strand_id
1 'polypeptide(L)'
;MREAAFVKQNKDKWLKFESLLQNKNRLHPEQLSNIYIEISDHLSYAKTFYPKSNTTTYLNQLAASAHQKIYRNKKESRNRFITFFSKEFPLFFYNFQKQLLLSFLIFALFSAAGAFSAASDHTFVRSILGDAYVNMTLQNIAQGDPMAVYKNMAETDMFLGITLNNIRVSLMAFSMGILAGIGTVFILMQNAVMLGSFQYFFYDQGLLWESARTIWIHGTIEISVIIIAGCAGLVVGKSILFPGTYTRLTSFVKGVKNGLKIVISTIPFFILAGFLEGFVTRHTQMPDWLAILIIGSSLTLIIFYYIFYPIFLHKKQQIHEAGLH
;
A
#
# COMPACT_ATOMS: atom_id res chain seq x y z
N MET A 1 -16.56 42.27 -33.97
CA MET A 1 -18.03 42.13 -34.12
C MET A 1 -18.71 43.12 -33.17
N ARG A 2 -19.93 43.62 -33.44
CA ARG A 2 -20.69 44.39 -32.43
C ARG A 2 -21.36 43.42 -31.44
N GLU A 3 -21.49 43.79 -30.17
CA GLU A 3 -22.02 42.91 -29.12
C GLU A 3 -23.38 42.29 -29.50
N ALA A 4 -24.30 43.10 -30.05
CA ALA A 4 -25.61 42.63 -30.49
C ALA A 4 -25.55 41.51 -31.55
N ALA A 5 -24.57 41.55 -32.46
CA ALA A 5 -24.38 40.51 -33.46
C ALA A 5 -23.79 39.23 -32.85
N PHE A 6 -22.85 39.38 -31.90
CA PHE A 6 -22.27 38.27 -31.15
C PHE A 6 -23.34 37.53 -30.31
N VAL A 7 -24.20 38.29 -29.64
CA VAL A 7 -25.35 37.74 -28.90
C VAL A 7 -26.31 37.05 -29.86
N LYS A 8 -26.71 37.70 -30.95
CA LYS A 8 -27.65 37.12 -31.93
C LYS A 8 -27.16 35.80 -32.51
N GLN A 9 -25.85 35.66 -32.74
CA GLN A 9 -25.26 34.44 -33.29
C GLN A 9 -25.24 33.27 -32.30
N ASN A 10 -25.05 33.55 -31.00
CA ASN A 10 -24.76 32.51 -29.99
C ASN A 10 -25.90 32.26 -28.99
N LYS A 11 -26.92 33.14 -28.96
CA LYS A 11 -28.02 33.08 -27.99
C LYS A 11 -28.70 31.71 -27.93
N ASP A 12 -29.00 31.11 -29.07
CA ASP A 12 -29.70 29.81 -29.13
C ASP A 12 -28.86 28.68 -28.52
N LYS A 13 -27.53 28.72 -28.73
CA LYS A 13 -26.61 27.78 -28.11
C LYS A 13 -26.56 27.97 -26.59
N TRP A 14 -26.49 29.21 -26.12
CA TRP A 14 -26.42 29.49 -24.68
C TRP A 14 -27.70 29.08 -23.96
N LEU A 15 -28.87 29.32 -24.55
CA LEU A 15 -30.15 28.84 -24.02
C LEU A 15 -30.22 27.30 -23.98
N LYS A 16 -29.67 26.62 -25.00
CA LYS A 16 -29.53 25.17 -24.99
C LYS A 16 -28.59 24.70 -23.88
N PHE A 17 -27.44 25.34 -23.68
CA PHE A 17 -26.53 24.99 -22.59
C PHE A 17 -27.18 25.22 -21.23
N GLU A 18 -27.85 26.35 -21.04
CA GLU A 18 -28.57 26.68 -19.81
C GLU A 18 -29.65 25.65 -19.50
N SER A 19 -30.49 25.28 -20.48
CA SER A 19 -31.51 24.23 -20.29
C SER A 19 -30.91 22.87 -19.93
N LEU A 20 -29.82 22.45 -20.58
CA LEU A 20 -29.09 21.22 -20.24
C LEU A 20 -28.49 21.30 -18.84
N LEU A 21 -27.94 22.46 -18.46
CA LEU A 21 -27.38 22.71 -17.13
C LEU A 21 -28.45 22.87 -16.04
N GLN A 22 -29.70 23.17 -16.36
CA GLN A 22 -30.80 23.19 -15.39
C GLN A 22 -31.50 21.82 -15.25
N ASN A 23 -31.45 21.00 -16.30
CA ASN A 23 -32.09 19.69 -16.28
C ASN A 23 -31.43 18.74 -15.23
N LYS A 24 -32.27 17.97 -14.52
CA LYS A 24 -31.84 17.05 -13.44
C LYS A 24 -31.30 15.71 -13.97
N ASN A 25 -31.49 15.43 -15.25
CA ASN A 25 -30.95 14.22 -15.88
C ASN A 25 -29.41 14.28 -15.95
N ARG A 26 -28.76 13.11 -15.78
CA ARG A 26 -27.31 12.99 -15.86
C ARG A 26 -26.85 13.25 -17.31
N LEU A 27 -26.26 14.43 -17.55
CA LEU A 27 -25.50 14.71 -18.77
C LEU A 27 -24.27 13.81 -18.84
N HIS A 28 -23.92 13.35 -20.04
CA HIS A 28 -22.69 12.59 -20.25
C HIS A 28 -21.46 13.46 -19.93
N PRO A 29 -20.41 12.95 -19.25
CA PRO A 29 -19.26 13.76 -18.85
C PRO A 29 -18.58 14.49 -20.01
N GLU A 30 -18.47 13.85 -21.18
CA GLU A 30 -17.89 14.45 -22.39
C GLU A 30 -18.71 15.63 -22.91
N GLN A 31 -20.05 15.51 -22.90
CA GLN A 31 -20.94 16.59 -23.32
C GLN A 31 -20.82 17.79 -22.37
N LEU A 32 -20.69 17.55 -21.07
CA LEU A 32 -20.53 18.61 -20.08
C LEU A 32 -19.17 19.33 -20.23
N SER A 33 -18.10 18.59 -20.53
CA SER A 33 -16.78 19.17 -20.84
C SER A 33 -16.80 20.02 -22.11
N ASN A 34 -17.45 19.55 -23.18
CA ASN A 34 -17.57 20.29 -24.43
C ASN A 34 -18.34 21.60 -24.24
N ILE A 35 -19.46 21.56 -23.50
CA ILE A 35 -20.24 22.76 -23.13
C ILE A 35 -19.36 23.75 -22.36
N TYR A 36 -18.57 23.27 -21.39
CA TYR A 36 -17.70 24.14 -20.59
C TYR A 36 -16.58 24.80 -21.41
N ILE A 37 -15.94 24.06 -22.32
CA ILE A 37 -14.92 24.60 -23.22
C ILE A 37 -15.53 25.72 -24.09
N GLU A 38 -16.67 25.43 -24.74
CA GLU A 38 -17.29 26.38 -25.66
C GLU A 38 -17.82 27.65 -24.93
N ILE A 39 -18.35 27.52 -23.71
CA ILE A 39 -18.71 28.69 -22.90
C ILE A 39 -17.47 29.49 -22.48
N SER A 40 -16.37 28.81 -22.14
CA SER A 40 -15.13 29.46 -21.71
C SER A 40 -14.48 30.26 -22.84
N ASP A 41 -14.56 29.76 -24.07
CA ASP A 41 -14.12 30.48 -25.27
C ASP A 41 -14.96 31.74 -25.51
N HIS A 42 -16.29 31.61 -25.45
CA HIS A 42 -17.20 32.75 -25.59
C HIS A 42 -17.03 33.78 -24.47
N LEU A 43 -16.81 33.32 -23.23
CA LEU A 43 -16.55 34.18 -22.08
C LEU A 43 -15.23 34.94 -22.24
N SER A 44 -14.18 34.28 -22.73
CA SER A 44 -12.88 34.90 -22.99
C SER A 44 -13.02 36.00 -24.04
N TYR A 45 -13.73 35.72 -25.14
CA TYR A 45 -14.04 36.72 -26.16
C TYR A 45 -14.83 37.91 -25.56
N ALA A 46 -15.88 37.64 -24.79
CA ALA A 46 -16.71 38.67 -24.18
C ALA A 46 -15.95 39.52 -23.16
N LYS A 47 -15.04 38.94 -22.38
CA LYS A 47 -14.15 39.68 -21.47
C LYS A 47 -13.20 40.62 -22.21
N THR A 48 -12.68 40.22 -23.37
CA THR A 48 -11.76 41.04 -24.16
C THR A 48 -12.48 42.21 -24.85
N PHE A 49 -13.63 41.95 -25.47
CA PHE A 49 -14.30 42.95 -26.32
C PHE A 49 -15.44 43.70 -25.63
N TYR A 50 -16.08 43.11 -24.60
CA TYR A 50 -17.26 43.65 -23.91
C TYR A 50 -17.17 43.51 -22.36
N PRO A 51 -16.07 43.94 -21.71
CA PRO A 51 -15.76 43.60 -20.31
C PRO A 51 -16.82 44.02 -19.29
N LYS A 52 -17.56 45.11 -19.55
CA LYS A 52 -18.58 45.66 -18.64
C LYS A 52 -20.02 45.32 -19.06
N SER A 53 -20.21 44.41 -20.01
CA SER A 53 -21.53 44.08 -20.55
C SER A 53 -22.28 43.04 -19.72
N ASN A 54 -23.60 43.04 -19.84
CA ASN A 54 -24.46 41.99 -19.28
C ASN A 54 -24.16 40.62 -19.90
N THR A 55 -23.70 40.58 -21.16
CA THR A 55 -23.30 39.35 -21.85
C THR A 55 -22.13 38.67 -21.16
N THR A 56 -21.11 39.43 -20.75
CA THR A 56 -19.96 38.92 -20.00
C THR A 56 -20.38 38.36 -18.64
N THR A 57 -21.27 39.05 -17.92
CA THR A 57 -21.80 38.58 -16.64
C THR A 57 -22.59 37.28 -16.80
N TYR A 58 -23.46 37.19 -17.81
CA TYR A 58 -24.26 36.00 -18.10
C TYR A 58 -23.39 34.79 -18.43
N LEU A 59 -22.41 34.95 -19.33
CA LEU A 59 -21.48 33.87 -19.71
C LEU A 59 -20.63 33.41 -18.53
N ASN A 60 -20.23 34.33 -17.63
CA ASN A 60 -19.49 34.00 -16.43
C ASN A 60 -20.31 33.13 -15.46
N GLN A 61 -21.60 33.44 -15.29
CA GLN A 61 -22.52 32.64 -14.47
C GLN A 61 -22.77 31.25 -15.09
N LEU A 62 -22.94 31.19 -16.41
CA LEU A 62 -23.13 29.93 -17.13
C LEU A 62 -21.88 29.03 -17.04
N ALA A 63 -20.68 29.62 -17.18
CA ALA A 63 -19.41 28.92 -17.02
C ALA A 63 -19.22 28.38 -15.60
N ALA A 64 -19.54 29.20 -14.59
CA ALA A 64 -19.47 28.80 -13.19
C ALA A 64 -20.42 27.63 -12.88
N SER A 65 -21.63 27.65 -13.44
CA SER A 65 -22.63 26.58 -13.28
C SER A 65 -22.17 25.27 -13.93
N ALA A 66 -21.59 25.34 -15.13
CA ALA A 66 -21.00 24.19 -15.81
C ALA A 66 -19.82 23.62 -14.99
N HIS A 67 -18.92 24.48 -14.52
CA HIS A 67 -17.76 24.09 -13.70
C HIS A 67 -18.19 23.38 -12.39
N GLN A 68 -19.18 23.91 -11.67
CA GLN A 68 -19.72 23.26 -10.48
C GLN A 68 -20.30 21.88 -10.77
N LYS A 69 -21.03 21.71 -11.89
CA LYS A 69 -21.56 20.40 -12.30
C LYS A 69 -20.45 19.41 -12.65
N ILE A 70 -19.38 19.83 -13.32
CA ILE A 70 -18.21 18.99 -13.63
C ILE A 70 -17.57 18.48 -12.33
N TYR A 71 -17.33 19.40 -11.38
CA TYR A 71 -16.69 19.06 -10.11
C TYR A 71 -17.61 18.20 -9.22
N ARG A 72 -18.93 18.44 -9.23
CA ARG A 72 -19.90 17.68 -8.42
C ARG A 72 -20.21 16.29 -8.99
N ASN A 73 -20.17 16.11 -10.32
CA ASN A 73 -20.30 14.79 -10.96
C ASN A 73 -19.02 13.95 -10.90
N LYS A 74 -17.89 14.56 -10.50
CA LYS A 74 -16.70 13.83 -10.06
C LYS A 74 -16.90 13.28 -8.64
N LYS A 75 -18.01 12.57 -8.39
CA LYS A 75 -18.10 11.70 -7.22
C LYS A 75 -17.02 10.64 -7.41
N GLU A 76 -15.92 10.74 -6.65
CA GLU A 76 -15.02 9.63 -6.37
C GLU A 76 -15.90 8.39 -6.14
N SER A 77 -15.85 7.44 -7.08
CA SER A 77 -16.77 6.32 -7.04
C SER A 77 -16.60 5.62 -5.69
N ARG A 78 -17.69 5.16 -5.08
CA ARG A 78 -17.64 4.31 -3.87
C ARG A 78 -16.72 3.07 -4.06
N ASN A 79 -16.38 2.77 -5.32
CA ASN A 79 -15.46 1.73 -5.76
C ASN A 79 -14.00 2.18 -5.92
N ARG A 80 -13.58 3.41 -5.53
CA ARG A 80 -12.19 3.87 -5.71
C ARG A 80 -11.20 2.99 -4.94
N PHE A 81 -11.51 2.69 -3.69
CA PHE A 81 -10.72 1.78 -2.86
C PHE A 81 -10.62 0.40 -3.50
N ILE A 82 -11.77 -0.20 -3.88
CA ILE A 82 -11.81 -1.52 -4.52
C ILE A 82 -11.01 -1.51 -5.83
N THR A 83 -11.18 -0.48 -6.66
CA THR A 83 -10.48 -0.36 -7.95
C THR A 83 -8.97 -0.22 -7.76
N PHE A 84 -8.55 0.54 -6.75
CA PHE A 84 -7.15 0.68 -6.39
C PHE A 84 -6.55 -0.69 -6.02
N PHE A 85 -7.15 -1.40 -5.06
CA PHE A 85 -6.60 -2.67 -4.57
C PHE A 85 -6.75 -3.83 -5.57
N SER A 86 -7.80 -3.85 -6.39
CA SER A 86 -8.07 -4.96 -7.32
C SER A 86 -7.42 -4.82 -8.69
N LYS A 87 -7.13 -3.60 -9.18
CA LYS A 87 -6.62 -3.38 -10.54
C LYS A 87 -5.41 -2.46 -10.56
N GLU A 88 -5.52 -1.25 -10.02
CA GLU A 88 -4.49 -0.23 -10.19
C GLU A 88 -3.18 -0.60 -9.48
N PHE A 89 -3.25 -1.01 -8.22
CA PHE A 89 -2.09 -1.36 -7.43
C PHE A 89 -1.37 -2.61 -7.95
N PRO A 90 -2.05 -3.76 -8.19
CA PRO A 90 -1.37 -4.95 -8.68
C PRO A 90 -0.65 -4.72 -10.01
N LEU A 91 -1.30 -4.02 -10.96
CA LEU A 91 -0.68 -3.67 -12.23
C LEU A 91 0.52 -2.72 -12.06
N PHE A 92 0.39 -1.72 -11.18
CA PHE A 92 1.49 -0.83 -10.80
C PHE A 92 2.67 -1.60 -10.17
N PHE A 93 2.37 -2.56 -9.30
CA PHE A 93 3.34 -3.29 -8.50
C PHE A 93 4.18 -4.29 -9.30
N TYR A 94 3.70 -4.71 -10.47
CA TYR A 94 4.49 -5.52 -11.43
C TYR A 94 5.86 -4.88 -11.75
N ASN A 95 5.94 -3.55 -11.78
CA ASN A 95 7.19 -2.83 -12.08
C ASN A 95 8.26 -2.93 -10.96
N PHE A 96 7.90 -3.44 -9.78
CA PHE A 96 8.76 -3.48 -8.60
C PHE A 96 9.09 -4.89 -8.11
N GLN A 97 8.79 -5.92 -8.91
CA GLN A 97 9.07 -7.32 -8.56
C GLN A 97 10.56 -7.58 -8.28
N LYS A 98 11.47 -6.87 -8.98
CA LYS A 98 12.92 -6.99 -8.72
C LYS A 98 13.31 -6.44 -7.34
N GLN A 99 12.71 -5.33 -6.93
CA GLN A 99 12.94 -4.73 -5.61
C GLN A 99 12.28 -5.57 -4.52
N LEU A 100 11.14 -6.20 -4.79
CA LEU A 100 10.53 -7.18 -3.89
C LEU A 100 11.45 -8.38 -3.69
N LEU A 101 11.96 -8.97 -4.78
CA LEU A 101 12.90 -10.08 -4.72
C LEU A 101 14.17 -9.69 -3.96
N LEU A 102 14.73 -8.51 -4.22
CA LEU A 102 15.90 -8.02 -3.49
C LEU A 102 15.62 -7.87 -1.99
N SER A 103 14.49 -7.28 -1.63
CA SER A 103 14.05 -7.16 -0.23
C SER A 103 13.93 -8.53 0.44
N PHE A 104 13.31 -9.50 -0.25
CA PHE A 104 13.16 -10.87 0.22
C PHE A 104 14.52 -11.56 0.41
N LEU A 105 15.43 -11.44 -0.55
CA LEU A 105 16.77 -12.05 -0.46
C LEU A 105 17.60 -11.45 0.68
N ILE A 106 17.53 -10.13 0.88
CA ILE A 106 18.19 -9.45 2.01
C ILE A 106 17.63 -9.98 3.33
N PHE A 107 16.31 -10.06 3.45
CA PHE A 107 15.66 -10.56 4.65
C PHE A 107 16.01 -12.03 4.91
N ALA A 108 15.90 -12.89 3.90
CA ALA A 108 16.24 -14.31 4.01
C ALA A 108 17.72 -14.53 4.40
N LEU A 109 18.64 -13.77 3.80
CA LEU A 109 20.06 -13.81 4.13
C LEU A 109 20.30 -13.47 5.60
N PHE A 110 19.74 -12.37 6.09
CA PHE A 110 19.95 -11.95 7.48
C PHE A 110 19.21 -12.82 8.49
N SER A 111 18.09 -13.46 8.11
CA SER A 111 17.45 -14.49 8.95
C SER A 111 18.31 -15.74 9.06
N ALA A 112 18.91 -16.19 7.96
CA ALA A 112 19.86 -17.30 8.00
C ALA A 112 21.10 -16.94 8.83
N ALA A 113 21.62 -15.70 8.69
CA ALA A 113 22.74 -15.22 9.51
C ALA A 113 22.36 -15.15 11.00
N GLY A 114 21.16 -14.69 11.34
CA GLY A 114 20.68 -14.67 12.74
C GLY A 114 20.59 -16.07 13.34
N ALA A 115 20.01 -17.02 12.60
CA ALA A 115 19.93 -18.41 13.04
C ALA A 115 21.32 -19.06 13.18
N PHE A 116 22.23 -18.84 12.23
CA PHE A 116 23.59 -19.35 12.27
C PHE A 116 24.40 -18.78 13.45
N SER A 117 24.29 -17.48 13.70
CA SER A 117 24.94 -16.83 14.84
C SER A 117 24.39 -17.35 16.17
N ALA A 118 23.07 -17.55 16.27
CA ALA A 118 22.44 -18.15 17.44
C ALA A 118 22.89 -19.60 17.67
N ALA A 119 23.18 -20.35 16.60
CA ALA A 119 23.73 -21.70 16.67
C ALA A 119 25.19 -21.76 17.11
N SER A 120 25.94 -20.71 16.81
CA SER A 120 27.38 -20.65 17.10
C SER A 120 27.66 -20.12 18.51
N ASP A 121 26.79 -19.27 19.05
CA ASP A 121 26.95 -18.61 20.34
C ASP A 121 25.61 -18.44 21.07
N HIS A 122 25.42 -19.17 22.17
CA HIS A 122 24.20 -19.08 22.99
C HIS A 122 23.97 -17.69 23.61
N THR A 123 25.01 -16.87 23.77
CA THR A 123 24.87 -15.49 24.26
C THR A 123 24.29 -14.56 23.20
N PHE A 124 24.39 -14.93 21.92
CA PHE A 124 23.84 -14.15 20.80
C PHE A 124 22.30 -14.06 20.86
N VAL A 125 21.63 -15.14 21.27
CA VAL A 125 20.16 -15.11 21.43
C VAL A 125 19.75 -14.05 22.46
N ARG A 126 20.50 -13.94 23.57
CA ARG A 126 20.23 -12.95 24.63
C ARG A 126 20.54 -11.53 24.19
N SER A 127 21.56 -11.31 23.36
CA SER A 127 21.86 -9.96 22.85
C SER A 127 20.81 -9.44 21.85
N ILE A 128 20.13 -10.34 21.14
CA ILE A 128 19.09 -10.00 20.17
C ILE A 128 17.69 -9.95 20.80
N LEU A 129 17.30 -10.95 21.59
CA LEU A 129 15.95 -11.06 22.19
C LEU A 129 15.85 -10.41 23.59
N GLY A 130 16.99 -10.21 24.26
CA GLY A 130 17.07 -9.70 25.62
C GLY A 130 16.93 -10.78 26.69
N ASP A 131 17.64 -10.60 27.81
CA ASP A 131 17.63 -11.53 28.94
C ASP A 131 16.23 -11.76 29.52
N ALA A 132 15.41 -10.71 29.59
CA ALA A 132 14.06 -10.80 30.13
C ALA A 132 13.18 -11.76 29.31
N TYR A 133 13.23 -11.66 27.97
CA TYR A 133 12.45 -12.52 27.08
C TYR A 133 12.91 -13.98 27.15
N VAL A 134 14.23 -14.20 27.11
CA VAL A 134 14.82 -15.54 27.17
C VAL A 134 14.51 -16.20 28.51
N ASN A 135 14.72 -15.51 29.63
CA ASN A 135 14.47 -16.07 30.97
C ASN A 135 12.97 -16.39 31.17
N MET A 136 12.07 -15.49 30.76
CA MET A 136 10.63 -15.74 30.81
C MET A 136 10.25 -16.97 29.97
N THR A 137 10.80 -17.09 28.76
CA THR A 137 10.49 -18.23 27.88
C THR A 137 11.00 -19.55 28.45
N LEU A 138 12.21 -19.58 28.99
CA LEU A 138 12.75 -20.77 29.67
C LEU A 138 11.91 -21.15 30.90
N GLN A 139 11.43 -20.16 31.66
CA GLN A 139 10.53 -20.40 32.80
C GLN A 139 9.18 -20.98 32.35
N ASN A 140 8.60 -20.45 31.28
CA ASN A 140 7.37 -20.96 30.66
C ASN A 140 7.54 -22.41 30.18
N ILE A 141 8.68 -22.73 29.54
CA ILE A 141 9.04 -24.09 29.12
C ILE A 141 9.13 -25.02 30.34
N ALA A 142 9.79 -24.59 31.41
CA ALA A 142 9.90 -25.37 32.65
C ALA A 142 8.54 -25.62 33.33
N GLN A 143 7.56 -24.72 33.12
CA GLN A 143 6.19 -24.85 33.60
C GLN A 143 5.29 -25.67 32.66
N GLY A 144 5.81 -26.13 31.52
CA GLY A 144 5.06 -26.93 30.54
C GLY A 144 4.14 -26.12 29.62
N ASP A 145 4.30 -24.79 29.56
CA ASP A 145 3.54 -23.91 28.64
C ASP A 145 4.47 -22.92 27.91
N PRO A 146 5.28 -23.39 26.94
CA PRO A 146 6.27 -22.57 26.24
C PRO A 146 5.72 -21.28 25.62
N MET A 147 4.43 -21.29 25.26
CA MET A 147 3.75 -20.20 24.55
C MET A 147 2.91 -19.30 25.48
N ALA A 148 3.08 -19.40 26.81
CA ALA A 148 2.31 -18.63 27.79
C ALA A 148 2.39 -17.10 27.61
N VAL A 149 3.49 -16.60 27.03
CA VAL A 149 3.65 -15.16 26.70
C VAL A 149 2.52 -14.63 25.82
N TYR A 150 1.96 -15.47 24.95
CA TYR A 150 0.87 -15.11 24.04
C TYR A 150 -0.51 -15.20 24.72
N LYS A 151 -0.63 -15.81 25.90
CA LYS A 151 -1.91 -16.00 26.62
C LYS A 151 -2.23 -14.89 27.61
N ASN A 152 -1.21 -14.28 28.22
CA ASN A 152 -1.37 -13.47 29.44
C ASN A 152 -1.68 -11.98 29.21
N MET A 153 -1.70 -11.51 27.96
CA MET A 153 -2.04 -10.11 27.63
C MET A 153 -3.53 -9.96 27.28
N ALA A 154 -4.15 -8.81 27.46
CA ALA A 154 -5.53 -8.56 27.00
C ALA A 154 -5.61 -8.56 25.45
N GLU A 155 -6.72 -9.06 24.87
CA GLU A 155 -6.88 -9.31 23.42
C GLU A 155 -6.73 -8.04 22.58
N THR A 156 -7.43 -6.99 23.00
CA THR A 156 -7.44 -5.68 22.32
C THR A 156 -6.10 -4.97 22.42
N ASP A 157 -5.40 -5.11 23.55
CA ASP A 157 -4.15 -4.40 23.81
C ASP A 157 -2.98 -5.03 23.04
N MET A 158 -2.96 -6.36 22.94
CA MET A 158 -2.01 -7.10 22.10
C MET A 158 -2.25 -6.80 20.62
N PHE A 159 -3.51 -6.90 20.16
CA PHE A 159 -3.90 -6.57 18.79
C PHE A 159 -3.44 -5.15 18.40
N LEU A 160 -3.77 -4.14 19.20
CA LEU A 160 -3.45 -2.74 18.90
C LEU A 160 -1.94 -2.47 19.00
N GLY A 161 -1.30 -2.96 20.07
CA GLY A 161 0.12 -2.71 20.32
C GLY A 161 1.02 -3.28 19.21
N ILE A 162 0.75 -4.50 18.76
CA ILE A 162 1.60 -5.20 17.80
C ILE A 162 1.30 -4.73 16.37
N THR A 163 0.03 -4.49 16.05
CA THR A 163 -0.36 -3.84 14.79
C THR A 163 0.33 -2.48 14.64
N LEU A 164 0.29 -1.63 15.67
CA LEU A 164 0.95 -0.32 15.64
C LEU A 164 2.47 -0.43 15.54
N ASN A 165 3.07 -1.39 16.23
CA ASN A 165 4.51 -1.64 16.14
C ASN A 165 4.92 -2.05 14.72
N ASN A 166 4.19 -2.98 14.10
CA ASN A 166 4.48 -3.45 12.76
C ASN A 166 4.27 -2.37 11.68
N ILE A 167 3.25 -1.53 11.85
CA ILE A 167 3.06 -0.32 11.03
C ILE A 167 4.25 0.62 11.20
N ARG A 168 4.70 0.87 12.44
CA ARG A 168 5.84 1.75 12.74
C ARG A 168 7.13 1.22 12.09
N VAL A 169 7.46 -0.06 12.27
CA VAL A 169 8.63 -0.70 11.67
C VAL A 169 8.60 -0.57 10.15
N SER A 170 7.44 -0.77 9.54
CA SER A 170 7.30 -0.70 8.08
C SER A 170 7.37 0.73 7.53
N LEU A 171 6.80 1.71 8.24
CA LEU A 171 6.98 3.13 7.92
C LEU A 171 8.44 3.55 8.08
N MET A 172 9.14 3.02 9.08
CA MET A 172 10.56 3.26 9.27
C MET A 172 11.39 2.64 8.14
N ALA A 173 11.14 1.38 7.78
CA ALA A 173 11.80 0.73 6.65
C ALA A 173 11.64 1.52 5.34
N PHE A 174 10.43 2.01 5.07
CA PHE A 174 10.14 2.89 3.94
C PHE A 174 10.88 4.24 4.03
N SER A 175 10.75 4.95 5.16
CA SER A 175 11.29 6.30 5.33
C SER A 175 12.82 6.31 5.30
N MET A 176 13.44 5.28 5.87
CA MET A 176 14.89 5.08 5.86
C MET A 176 15.44 4.78 4.45
N GLY A 177 14.56 4.56 3.46
CA GLY A 177 14.92 4.48 2.05
C GLY A 177 15.52 5.79 1.50
N ILE A 178 15.24 6.93 2.14
CA ILE A 178 15.83 8.24 1.81
C ILE A 178 17.37 8.20 1.94
N LEU A 179 17.92 7.34 2.79
CA LEU A 179 19.37 7.10 2.91
C LEU A 179 19.89 6.18 1.80
N ALA A 180 19.49 6.44 0.56
CA ALA A 180 19.83 5.65 -0.62
C ALA A 180 19.50 4.13 -0.49
N GLY A 181 18.51 3.78 0.35
CA GLY A 181 18.13 2.39 0.63
C GLY A 181 18.95 1.68 1.72
N ILE A 182 20.11 2.21 2.13
CA ILE A 182 20.95 1.59 3.17
C ILE A 182 20.21 1.49 4.49
N GLY A 183 19.50 2.57 4.86
CA GLY A 183 18.68 2.58 6.06
C GLY A 183 17.56 1.53 6.03
N THR A 184 16.94 1.29 4.87
CA THR A 184 15.96 0.21 4.70
C THR A 184 16.58 -1.16 4.91
N VAL A 185 17.77 -1.40 4.36
CA VAL A 185 18.51 -2.66 4.56
C VAL A 185 18.80 -2.89 6.03
N PHE A 186 19.19 -1.85 6.77
CA PHE A 186 19.43 -1.95 8.21
C PHE A 186 18.16 -2.36 8.99
N ILE A 187 17.00 -1.78 8.67
CA ILE A 187 15.73 -2.18 9.32
C ILE A 187 15.34 -3.62 8.97
N LEU A 188 15.51 -4.03 7.70
CA LEU A 188 15.28 -5.42 7.29
C LEU A 188 16.22 -6.37 8.03
N MET A 189 17.51 -6.03 8.13
CA MET A 189 18.51 -6.81 8.84
C MET A 189 18.12 -7.02 10.31
N GLN A 190 17.75 -5.95 11.03
CA GLN A 190 17.37 -6.07 12.45
C GLN A 190 16.21 -7.05 12.66
N ASN A 191 15.14 -6.92 11.87
CA ASN A 191 13.97 -7.79 11.98
C ASN A 191 14.27 -9.22 11.51
N ALA A 192 15.09 -9.37 10.48
CA ALA A 192 15.49 -10.66 9.94
C ALA A 192 16.37 -11.44 10.92
N VAL A 193 17.39 -10.80 11.49
CA VAL A 193 18.27 -11.40 12.51
C VAL A 193 17.46 -11.80 13.74
N MET A 194 16.56 -10.92 14.20
CA MET A 194 15.64 -11.23 15.30
C MET A 194 14.81 -12.48 15.02
N LEU A 195 14.19 -12.58 13.84
CA LEU A 195 13.43 -13.77 13.44
C LEU A 195 14.32 -15.03 13.39
N GLY A 196 15.52 -14.93 12.83
CA GLY A 196 16.46 -16.05 12.74
C GLY A 196 16.87 -16.58 14.11
N SER A 197 17.30 -15.68 15.00
CA SER A 197 17.66 -16.02 16.38
C SER A 197 16.48 -16.60 17.15
N PHE A 198 15.28 -16.05 16.94
CA PHE A 198 14.05 -16.53 17.54
C PHE A 198 13.73 -17.97 17.13
N GLN A 199 13.72 -18.27 15.82
CA GLN A 199 13.43 -19.62 15.32
C GLN A 199 14.47 -20.62 15.79
N TYR A 200 15.76 -20.24 15.79
CA TYR A 200 16.83 -21.09 16.28
C TYR A 200 16.71 -21.37 17.79
N PHE A 201 16.35 -20.37 18.60
CA PHE A 201 16.17 -20.55 20.04
C PHE A 201 15.13 -21.64 20.35
N PHE A 202 13.97 -21.62 19.68
CA PHE A 202 12.97 -22.68 19.87
C PHE A 202 13.39 -24.03 19.28
N TYR A 203 14.22 -24.04 18.22
CA TYR A 203 14.83 -25.27 17.73
C TYR A 203 15.78 -25.89 18.77
N ASP A 204 16.65 -25.09 19.39
CA ASP A 204 17.58 -25.53 20.43
C ASP A 204 16.86 -26.10 21.67
N GLN A 205 15.68 -25.57 21.99
CA GLN A 205 14.82 -26.08 23.07
C GLN A 205 13.94 -27.28 22.66
N GLY A 206 14.04 -27.79 21.43
CA GLY A 206 13.23 -28.92 20.94
C GLY A 206 11.76 -28.57 20.65
N LEU A 207 11.44 -27.28 20.53
CA LEU A 207 10.08 -26.73 20.44
C LEU A 207 9.81 -26.00 19.11
N LEU A 208 10.63 -26.23 18.09
CA LEU A 208 10.49 -25.55 16.79
C LEU A 208 9.09 -25.73 16.19
N TRP A 209 8.54 -26.93 16.22
CA TRP A 209 7.22 -27.20 15.66
C TRP A 209 6.11 -26.44 16.40
N GLU A 210 6.14 -26.48 17.74
CA GLU A 210 5.15 -25.81 18.60
C GLU A 210 5.20 -24.28 18.47
N SER A 211 6.41 -23.73 18.39
CA SER A 211 6.65 -22.31 18.12
C SER A 211 6.16 -21.94 16.72
N ALA A 212 6.53 -22.73 15.71
CA ALA A 212 6.19 -22.44 14.32
C ALA A 212 4.68 -22.41 14.08
N ARG A 213 3.95 -23.42 14.53
CA ARG A 213 2.48 -23.50 14.34
C ARG A 213 1.72 -22.40 15.08
N THR A 214 2.29 -21.85 16.15
CA THR A 214 1.65 -20.79 16.93
C THR A 214 1.94 -19.44 16.29
N ILE A 215 3.20 -19.18 15.96
CA ILE A 215 3.66 -17.84 15.59
C ILE A 215 3.44 -17.55 14.12
N TRP A 216 3.61 -18.53 13.23
CA TRP A 216 3.41 -18.31 11.80
C TRP A 216 1.94 -18.04 11.44
N ILE A 217 0.98 -18.26 12.35
CA ILE A 217 -0.43 -17.87 12.15
C ILE A 217 -0.54 -16.39 11.76
N HIS A 218 0.05 -15.50 12.55
CA HIS A 218 0.12 -14.07 12.24
C HIS A 218 1.44 -13.71 11.55
N GLY A 219 2.56 -14.31 11.99
CA GLY A 219 3.90 -14.02 11.53
C GLY A 219 4.09 -14.19 10.01
N THR A 220 3.35 -15.09 9.36
CA THR A 220 3.36 -15.22 7.90
C THR A 220 3.03 -13.89 7.20
N ILE A 221 2.00 -13.19 7.69
CA ILE A 221 1.56 -11.92 7.10
C ILE A 221 2.52 -10.81 7.53
N GLU A 222 2.92 -10.76 8.79
CA GLU A 222 3.78 -9.70 9.32
C GLU A 222 5.14 -9.65 8.65
N ILE A 223 5.82 -10.80 8.58
CA ILE A 223 7.13 -10.90 7.93
C ILE A 223 7.02 -10.55 6.45
N SER A 224 5.98 -11.04 5.78
CA SER A 224 5.72 -10.68 4.38
C SER A 224 5.55 -9.18 4.18
N VAL A 225 4.78 -8.54 5.06
CA VAL A 225 4.52 -7.11 5.00
C VAL A 225 5.78 -6.29 5.29
N ILE A 226 6.61 -6.70 6.25
CA ILE A 226 7.91 -6.05 6.51
C ILE A 226 8.81 -6.12 5.27
N ILE A 227 8.85 -7.27 4.58
CA ILE A 227 9.59 -7.43 3.32
C ILE A 227 9.03 -6.51 2.23
N ILE A 228 7.70 -6.38 2.12
CA ILE A 228 7.05 -5.47 1.15
C ILE A 228 7.32 -4.00 1.50
N ALA A 229 7.34 -3.63 2.78
CA ALA A 229 7.74 -2.30 3.22
C ALA A 229 9.23 -2.03 2.93
N GLY A 230 10.08 -3.04 3.07
CA GLY A 230 11.46 -3.02 2.59
C GLY A 230 11.56 -2.76 1.10
N CYS A 231 10.72 -3.39 0.29
CA CYS A 231 10.63 -3.10 -1.14
C CYS A 231 10.29 -1.62 -1.38
N ALA A 232 9.34 -1.05 -0.64
CA ALA A 232 8.99 0.36 -0.73
C ALA A 232 10.19 1.28 -0.44
N GLY A 233 10.96 0.98 0.62
CA GLY A 233 12.17 1.73 0.96
C GLY A 233 13.27 1.60 -0.10
N LEU A 234 13.48 0.40 -0.66
CA LEU A 234 14.42 0.18 -1.76
C LEU A 234 13.98 0.89 -3.05
N VAL A 235 12.67 1.06 -3.30
CA VAL A 235 12.15 1.86 -4.41
C VAL A 235 12.51 3.34 -4.26
N VAL A 236 12.47 3.88 -3.02
CA VAL A 236 12.94 5.23 -2.73
C VAL A 236 14.45 5.33 -2.89
N GLY A 237 15.21 4.39 -2.33
CA GLY A 237 16.68 4.37 -2.45
C GLY A 237 17.14 4.32 -3.90
N LYS A 238 16.51 3.46 -4.71
CA LYS A 238 16.79 3.35 -6.14
C LYS A 238 16.53 4.66 -6.89
N SER A 239 15.48 5.42 -6.54
CA SER A 239 15.16 6.66 -7.25
C SER A 239 16.18 7.78 -6.99
N ILE A 240 16.89 7.72 -5.86
CA ILE A 240 18.00 8.62 -5.50
C ILE A 240 19.27 8.24 -6.25
N LEU A 241 19.59 6.94 -6.27
CA LEU A 241 20.81 6.40 -6.87
C LEU A 241 20.78 6.40 -8.40
N PHE A 242 19.61 6.07 -8.98
CA PHE A 242 19.46 5.83 -10.41
C PHE A 242 18.28 6.64 -10.99
N PRO A 243 18.45 7.96 -11.21
CA PRO A 243 17.37 8.83 -11.67
C PRO A 243 16.95 8.63 -13.13
N GLY A 244 17.75 7.90 -13.92
CA GLY A 244 17.51 7.70 -15.35
C GLY A 244 17.54 9.02 -16.11
N THR A 245 16.49 9.30 -16.88
CA THR A 245 16.34 10.54 -17.67
C THR A 245 15.69 11.70 -16.90
N TYR A 246 15.29 11.50 -15.64
CA TYR A 246 14.68 12.54 -14.82
C TYR A 246 15.74 13.34 -14.05
N THR A 247 15.40 14.57 -13.65
CA THR A 247 16.19 15.27 -12.63
C THR A 247 16.15 14.49 -11.32
N ARG A 248 17.19 14.64 -10.48
CA ARG A 248 17.28 13.95 -9.17
C ARG A 248 16.05 14.19 -8.31
N LEU A 249 15.57 15.44 -8.24
CA LEU A 249 14.38 15.79 -7.45
C LEU A 249 13.11 15.15 -8.02
N THR A 250 12.91 15.19 -9.34
CA THR A 250 11.73 14.56 -9.96
C THR A 250 11.74 13.05 -9.78
N SER A 251 12.90 12.40 -9.95
CA SER A 251 13.07 10.98 -9.69
C SER A 251 12.76 10.64 -8.23
N PHE A 252 13.32 11.40 -7.29
CA PHE A 252 13.07 11.23 -5.85
C PHE A 252 11.58 11.31 -5.52
N VAL A 253 10.90 12.38 -5.94
CA VAL A 253 9.45 12.56 -5.71
C VAL A 253 8.63 11.40 -6.30
N LYS A 254 9.01 10.90 -7.48
CA LYS A 254 8.38 9.70 -8.06
C LYS A 254 8.63 8.45 -7.21
N GLY A 255 9.86 8.24 -6.76
CA GLY A 255 10.21 7.13 -5.88
C GLY A 255 9.43 7.15 -4.57
N VAL A 256 9.32 8.30 -3.91
CA VAL A 256 8.52 8.47 -2.68
C VAL A 256 7.04 8.19 -2.93
N LYS A 257 6.45 8.74 -4.01
CA LYS A 257 5.05 8.47 -4.37
C LYS A 257 4.81 6.98 -4.65
N ASN A 258 5.75 6.32 -5.33
CA ASN A 258 5.66 4.90 -5.64
C ASN A 258 5.80 4.05 -4.37
N GLY A 259 6.79 4.32 -3.53
CA GLY A 259 6.97 3.63 -2.25
C GLY A 259 5.77 3.82 -1.33
N LEU A 260 5.18 5.03 -1.27
CA LEU A 260 3.99 5.28 -0.46
C LEU A 260 2.79 4.44 -0.92
N LYS A 261 2.59 4.25 -2.23
CA LYS A 261 1.55 3.33 -2.74
C LYS A 261 1.77 1.89 -2.28
N ILE A 262 3.03 1.44 -2.23
CA ILE A 262 3.39 0.11 -1.73
C ILE A 262 3.08 0.01 -0.22
N VAL A 263 3.47 1.00 0.58
CA VAL A 263 3.14 0.99 2.02
C VAL A 263 1.63 1.02 2.27
N ILE A 264 0.86 1.82 1.52
CA ILE A 264 -0.60 1.85 1.66
C ILE A 264 -1.22 0.48 1.35
N SER A 265 -0.64 -0.28 0.42
CA SER A 265 -1.14 -1.62 0.07
C SER A 265 -1.02 -2.62 1.23
N THR A 266 -0.12 -2.40 2.19
CA THR A 266 0.09 -3.32 3.32
C THR A 266 -0.85 -3.08 4.49
N ILE A 267 -1.56 -1.95 4.55
CA ILE A 267 -2.46 -1.59 5.65
C ILE A 267 -3.52 -2.67 5.94
N PRO A 268 -4.27 -3.21 4.93
CA PRO A 268 -5.25 -4.27 5.19
C PRO A 268 -4.62 -5.54 5.77
N PHE A 269 -3.36 -5.83 5.40
CA PHE A 269 -2.64 -7.00 5.86
C PHE A 269 -2.15 -6.85 7.31
N PHE A 270 -1.78 -5.64 7.76
CA PHE A 270 -1.52 -5.42 9.19
C PHE A 270 -2.74 -5.65 10.06
N ILE A 271 -3.90 -5.17 9.61
CA ILE A 271 -5.17 -5.37 10.33
C ILE A 271 -5.48 -6.87 10.42
N LEU A 272 -5.27 -7.60 9.32
CA LEU A 272 -5.45 -9.05 9.29
C LEU A 272 -4.46 -9.78 10.20
N ALA A 273 -3.18 -9.40 10.16
CA ALA A 273 -2.14 -9.98 11.01
C ALA A 273 -2.42 -9.77 12.50
N GLY A 274 -2.69 -8.53 12.90
CA GLY A 274 -3.07 -8.20 14.27
C GLY A 274 -4.30 -9.00 14.71
N PHE A 275 -5.29 -9.16 13.82
CA PHE A 275 -6.51 -9.93 14.13
C PHE A 275 -6.18 -11.40 14.40
N LEU A 276 -5.36 -12.02 13.56
CA LEU A 276 -4.89 -13.38 13.76
C LEU A 276 -4.06 -13.51 15.05
N GLU A 277 -3.31 -12.49 15.43
CA GLU A 277 -2.53 -12.50 16.66
C GLU A 277 -3.41 -12.37 17.91
N GLY A 278 -4.23 -11.32 17.97
CA GLY A 278 -5.05 -11.01 19.14
C GLY A 278 -6.10 -12.07 19.43
N PHE A 279 -6.68 -12.69 18.39
CA PHE A 279 -7.83 -13.59 18.53
C PHE A 279 -7.53 -15.06 18.23
N VAL A 280 -6.55 -15.37 17.37
CA VAL A 280 -6.32 -16.77 16.92
C VAL A 280 -5.10 -17.41 17.58
N THR A 281 -3.99 -16.66 17.66
CA THR A 281 -2.67 -17.18 18.11
C THR A 281 -2.67 -17.66 19.57
N ARG A 282 -3.59 -17.14 20.39
CA ARG A 282 -3.73 -17.51 21.80
C ARG A 282 -4.31 -18.91 22.00
N HIS A 283 -5.03 -19.43 21.00
CA HIS A 283 -5.54 -20.79 20.97
C HIS A 283 -4.43 -21.79 20.63
N THR A 284 -3.43 -21.85 21.50
CA THR A 284 -2.25 -22.74 21.38
C THR A 284 -2.60 -24.23 21.32
N GLN A 285 -3.79 -24.63 21.79
CA GLN A 285 -4.31 -26.00 21.69
C GLN A 285 -5.10 -26.27 20.38
N MET A 286 -5.05 -25.35 19.41
CA MET A 286 -5.67 -25.54 18.10
C MET A 286 -5.12 -26.77 17.39
N PRO A 287 -5.93 -27.61 16.70
CA PRO A 287 -5.43 -28.73 15.91
C PRO A 287 -4.43 -28.33 14.82
N ASP A 288 -3.43 -29.18 14.54
CA ASP A 288 -2.34 -28.90 13.60
C ASP A 288 -2.84 -28.57 12.20
N TRP A 289 -3.86 -29.32 11.73
CA TRP A 289 -4.44 -29.10 10.41
C TRP A 289 -5.04 -27.70 10.25
N LEU A 290 -5.60 -27.13 11.32
CA LEU A 290 -6.21 -25.81 11.28
C LEU A 290 -5.14 -24.71 11.28
N ALA A 291 -4.09 -24.87 12.11
CA ALA A 291 -2.94 -23.96 12.09
C ALA A 291 -2.27 -23.95 10.71
N ILE A 292 -2.01 -25.12 10.14
CA ILE A 292 -1.41 -25.27 8.79
C ILE A 292 -2.31 -24.65 7.72
N LEU A 293 -3.64 -24.80 7.82
CA LEU A 293 -4.58 -24.18 6.89
C LEU A 293 -4.51 -22.65 6.96
N ILE A 294 -4.47 -22.07 8.16
CA ILE A 294 -4.39 -20.60 8.34
C ILE A 294 -3.05 -20.07 7.82
N ILE A 295 -1.94 -20.73 8.17
CA ILE A 295 -0.60 -20.38 7.67
C ILE A 295 -0.54 -20.49 6.15
N GLY A 296 -0.99 -21.61 5.58
CA GLY A 296 -0.96 -21.87 4.15
C GLY A 296 -1.86 -20.95 3.34
N SER A 297 -3.06 -20.64 3.84
CA SER A 297 -3.97 -19.68 3.20
C SER A 297 -3.43 -18.25 3.26
N SER A 298 -2.83 -17.84 4.37
CA SER A 298 -2.17 -16.53 4.53
C SER A 298 -0.98 -16.37 3.58
N LEU A 299 -0.13 -17.40 3.49
CA LEU A 299 1.01 -17.42 2.57
C LEU A 299 0.54 -17.38 1.11
N THR A 300 -0.45 -18.19 0.77
CA THR A 300 -1.06 -18.22 -0.57
C THR A 300 -1.64 -16.86 -0.93
N LEU A 301 -2.35 -16.21 0.00
CA LEU A 301 -2.92 -14.88 -0.20
C LEU A 301 -1.84 -13.84 -0.54
N ILE A 302 -0.74 -13.81 0.21
CA ILE A 302 0.38 -12.88 -0.02
C ILE A 302 1.05 -13.15 -1.37
N ILE A 303 1.43 -14.40 -1.63
CA ILE A 303 2.09 -14.78 -2.89
C ILE A 303 1.18 -14.48 -4.07
N PHE A 304 -0.10 -14.82 -3.97
CA PHE A 304 -1.08 -14.55 -5.00
C PHE A 304 -1.17 -13.03 -5.25
N TYR A 305 -1.37 -12.22 -4.21
CA TYR A 305 -1.64 -10.80 -4.36
C TYR A 305 -0.44 -9.97 -4.81
N TYR A 306 0.76 -10.25 -4.29
CA TYR A 306 1.96 -9.44 -4.55
C TYR A 306 2.84 -9.99 -5.68
N ILE A 307 2.73 -11.28 -6.03
CA ILE A 307 3.58 -11.89 -7.06
C ILE A 307 2.75 -12.33 -8.25
N PHE A 308 1.85 -13.31 -8.06
CA PHE A 308 1.15 -13.94 -9.19
C PHE A 308 0.18 -12.99 -9.90
N TYR A 309 -0.67 -12.29 -9.15
CA TYR A 309 -1.74 -11.45 -9.69
C TYR A 309 -1.22 -10.23 -10.50
N PRO A 310 -0.18 -9.49 -10.05
CA PRO A 310 0.51 -8.49 -10.87
C PRO A 310 1.01 -9.02 -12.21
N ILE A 311 1.66 -10.19 -12.19
CA ILE A 311 2.22 -10.84 -13.40
C ILE A 311 1.09 -11.25 -14.35
N PHE A 312 0.02 -11.85 -13.81
CA PHE A 312 -1.15 -12.26 -14.58
C PHE A 312 -1.83 -11.07 -15.26
N LEU A 313 -2.09 -9.99 -14.52
CA LEU A 313 -2.73 -8.79 -15.07
C LEU A 313 -1.89 -8.12 -16.16
N HIS A 314 -0.57 -8.04 -15.95
CA HIS A 314 0.34 -7.47 -16.95
C HIS A 314 0.31 -8.28 -18.26
N LYS A 315 0.38 -9.62 -18.17
CA LYS A 315 0.26 -10.49 -19.36
C LYS A 315 -1.08 -10.32 -20.07
N LYS A 316 -2.18 -10.24 -19.32
CA LYS A 316 -3.52 -10.03 -19.88
C LYS A 316 -3.63 -8.71 -20.64
N GLN A 317 -3.03 -7.64 -20.10
CA GLN A 317 -3.02 -6.33 -20.76
C GLN A 317 -2.21 -6.36 -22.07
N GLN A 318 -1.03 -7.00 -22.07
CA GLN A 318 -0.23 -7.15 -23.28
C GLN A 318 -0.96 -7.92 -24.40
N ILE A 319 -1.67 -9.00 -24.06
CA ILE A 319 -2.44 -9.78 -25.03
C ILE A 319 -3.57 -8.92 -25.63
N HIS A 320 -4.23 -8.10 -24.81
CA HIS A 320 -5.29 -7.22 -25.30
C HIS A 320 -4.76 -6.13 -26.23
N GLU A 321 -3.62 -5.53 -25.90
CA GLU A 321 -2.95 -4.54 -26.75
C GLU A 321 -2.45 -5.16 -28.07
N ALA A 322 -1.94 -6.40 -28.02
CA ALA A 322 -1.47 -7.12 -29.21
C ALA A 322 -2.60 -7.61 -30.15
N GLY A 323 -3.80 -7.86 -29.62
CA GLY A 323 -4.98 -8.26 -30.43
C GLY A 323 -5.77 -7.10 -31.04
N LEU A 324 -5.38 -5.86 -30.74
CA LEU A 324 -5.94 -4.63 -31.32
C LEU A 324 -5.11 -4.08 -32.49
N HIS A 325 -3.99 -4.74 -32.82
CA HIS A 325 -3.10 -4.45 -33.94
C HIS A 325 -3.11 -5.60 -34.95
#